data_AF-A0A162LQ90-F1
#
_entry.id   AF-A0A162LQ90-F1
#
_cell.length_a   1.000
_cell.length_b   1.000
_cell.length_c   1.000
_cell.angle_alpha   90.00
_cell.angle_beta   90.00
_cell.angle_gamma   90.00
#
_symmetry.space_group_name_H-M   'P 1'
#
loop_
_entity.id
_entity.type
_entity.pdbx_description
1 polymer ?
#
loop_
_entity_poly.entity_id
_entity_poly.type
_entity_poly.pdbx_seq_one_letter_code
_entity_poly.pdbx_strand_id
1 'polypeptide(L)'
;MIRPLIHRLRRPRAERLALVLSVAANLAVAAYLLLAEPARPFGRDMAPRAARLVEMISNRLPPAEGARLTALYAARQPAMAAEDMAFRQAMIAVMTEIEKPEVDRAALHAAFNEARSIRSRSADLVIDIFVETLADASLEARRQIVAEIRKAR
;
A
#
# COMPACT_ATOMS: atom_id res chain seq x y z
N MET A 1 63.33 10.41 -5.69
CA MET A 1 62.55 9.31 -6.29
C MET A 1 61.17 9.27 -5.65
N ILE A 2 60.15 9.89 -6.26
CA ILE A 2 58.73 9.65 -5.94
C ILE A 2 57.97 9.67 -7.27
N ARG A 3 57.37 8.53 -7.62
CA ARG A 3 56.65 8.29 -8.87
C ARG A 3 55.15 8.46 -8.58
N PRO A 4 54.39 9.32 -9.28
CA PRO A 4 52.97 9.46 -9.03
C PRO A 4 52.22 8.26 -9.67
N LEU A 5 51.60 7.45 -8.82
CA LEU A 5 50.67 6.38 -9.19
C LEU A 5 49.32 6.99 -9.58
N ILE A 6 49.27 7.63 -10.74
CA ILE A 6 48.01 7.96 -11.41
C ILE A 6 47.85 6.96 -12.55
N HIS A 7 47.38 5.75 -12.22
CA HIS A 7 46.93 4.81 -13.23
C HIS A 7 45.40 4.81 -13.33
N ARG A 8 44.95 5.65 -14.26
CA ARG A 8 43.95 5.31 -15.29
C ARG A 8 42.53 5.01 -14.81
N LEU A 9 41.80 6.10 -14.66
CA LEU A 9 40.40 6.24 -15.08
C LEU A 9 40.23 5.74 -16.54
N ARG A 10 39.98 4.44 -16.73
CA ARG A 10 39.52 3.88 -18.01
C ARG A 10 38.63 2.67 -17.72
N ARG A 11 37.31 2.89 -17.63
CA ARG A 11 36.30 2.18 -18.44
C ARG A 11 34.89 2.71 -18.14
N PRO A 12 34.49 3.84 -18.75
CA PRO A 12 33.11 4.36 -18.65
C PRO A 12 32.05 3.36 -19.12
N ARG A 13 32.43 2.37 -19.94
CA ARG A 13 31.55 1.27 -20.38
C ARG A 13 31.30 0.23 -19.29
N ALA A 14 32.30 -0.09 -18.47
CA ALA A 14 32.14 -1.08 -17.39
C ALA A 14 31.33 -0.48 -16.24
N GLU A 15 31.56 0.79 -15.91
CA GLU A 15 30.76 1.53 -14.92
C GLU A 15 29.33 1.71 -15.40
N ARG A 16 29.10 2.10 -16.67
CA ARG A 16 27.75 2.15 -17.25
C ARG A 16 27.07 0.79 -17.22
N LEU A 17 27.78 -0.28 -17.56
CA LEU A 17 27.21 -1.62 -17.55
C LEU A 17 26.85 -2.05 -16.12
N ALA A 18 27.71 -1.77 -15.14
CA ALA A 18 27.43 -2.01 -13.73
C ALA A 18 26.22 -1.20 -13.23
N LEU A 19 26.09 0.06 -13.66
CA LEU A 19 24.94 0.91 -13.35
C LEU A 19 23.65 0.37 -13.97
N VAL A 20 23.67 -0.03 -15.23
CA VAL A 20 22.53 -0.64 -15.92
C VAL A 20 22.12 -1.95 -15.25
N LEU A 21 23.09 -2.81 -14.91
CA LEU A 21 22.83 -4.06 -14.20
C LEU A 21 22.31 -3.82 -12.77
N SER A 22 22.80 -2.80 -12.08
CA SER A 22 22.31 -2.40 -10.75
C SER A 22 20.87 -1.90 -10.82
N VAL A 23 20.55 -1.04 -11.79
CA VAL A 23 19.19 -0.54 -12.01
C VAL A 23 18.26 -1.68 -12.41
N ALA A 24 18.68 -2.57 -13.32
CA ALA A 24 17.91 -3.73 -13.73
C ALA A 24 17.70 -4.71 -12.56
N ALA A 25 18.70 -4.92 -11.71
CA ALA A 25 18.58 -5.75 -10.52
C ALA A 25 17.62 -5.13 -9.50
N ASN A 26 17.68 -3.81 -9.28
CA ASN A 26 16.75 -3.11 -8.40
C ASN A 26 15.32 -3.12 -8.96
N LEU A 27 15.14 -2.98 -10.27
CA LEU A 27 13.86 -3.14 -10.96
C LEU A 27 13.36 -4.58 -10.85
N ALA A 28 14.23 -5.58 -10.99
CA ALA A 28 13.89 -6.98 -10.82
C ALA A 28 13.52 -7.31 -9.37
N VAL A 29 14.19 -6.72 -8.38
CA VAL A 29 13.84 -6.85 -6.95
C VAL A 29 12.55 -6.10 -6.65
N ALA A 30 12.34 -4.89 -7.18
CA ALA A 30 11.09 -4.16 -7.02
C ALA A 30 9.92 -4.92 -7.69
N ALA A 31 10.11 -5.43 -8.90
CA ALA A 31 9.16 -6.28 -9.60
C ALA A 31 8.92 -7.58 -8.83
N TYR A 32 9.96 -8.23 -8.31
CA TYR A 32 9.84 -9.40 -7.45
C TYR A 32 9.11 -9.08 -6.15
N LEU A 33 9.37 -7.96 -5.48
CA LEU A 33 8.60 -7.56 -4.30
C LEU A 33 7.15 -7.19 -4.63
N LEU A 34 6.88 -6.77 -5.87
CA LEU A 34 5.54 -6.58 -6.40
C LEU A 34 4.86 -7.90 -6.82
N LEU A 35 5.63 -8.93 -7.24
CA LEU A 35 5.15 -10.16 -7.89
C LEU A 35 5.30 -11.45 -7.06
N ALA A 36 6.16 -11.48 -6.04
CA ALA A 36 6.57 -12.66 -5.28
C ALA A 36 5.90 -12.78 -3.91
N GLU A 37 4.93 -11.91 -3.58
CA GLU A 37 3.85 -12.39 -2.72
C GLU A 37 3.08 -13.46 -3.51
N PRO A 38 2.87 -14.67 -2.95
CA PRO A 38 2.26 -15.77 -3.69
C PRO A 38 0.86 -15.35 -4.17
N ALA A 39 0.71 -15.23 -5.49
CA ALA A 39 -0.53 -15.13 -6.26
C ALA A 39 -1.74 -14.56 -5.48
N ARG A 40 -1.80 -13.24 -5.30
CA ARG A 40 -3.08 -12.51 -5.17
C ARG A 40 -3.03 -11.31 -6.10
N PRO A 41 -3.96 -11.16 -7.07
CA PRO A 41 -3.59 -10.56 -8.35
C PRO A 41 -3.22 -9.08 -8.28
N PHE A 42 -3.78 -8.26 -7.40
CA PHE A 42 -3.34 -6.87 -7.22
C PHE A 42 -3.66 -6.41 -5.80
N GLY A 43 -2.62 -6.01 -5.06
CA GLY A 43 -2.74 -5.47 -3.73
C GLY A 43 -3.03 -6.53 -2.67
N ARG A 44 -2.41 -6.38 -1.49
CA ARG A 44 -2.97 -6.98 -0.29
C ARG A 44 -4.40 -6.45 -0.17
N ASP A 45 -5.39 -7.32 -0.40
CA ASP A 45 -6.80 -7.01 -0.15
C ASP A 45 -6.86 -6.28 1.20
N MET A 46 -7.31 -5.02 1.21
CA MET A 46 -7.45 -4.31 2.49
C MET A 46 -8.47 -4.97 3.37
N ALA A 47 -9.49 -5.59 2.77
CA ALA A 47 -10.59 -6.21 3.49
C ALA A 47 -10.12 -7.22 4.56
N PRO A 48 -9.26 -8.22 4.28
CA PRO A 48 -8.69 -9.10 5.32
C PRO A 48 -7.87 -8.40 6.41
N ARG A 49 -7.25 -7.25 6.12
CA ARG A 49 -6.49 -6.50 7.14
C ARG A 49 -7.40 -5.63 7.99
N ALA A 50 -8.33 -4.92 7.36
CA ALA A 50 -9.36 -4.15 8.02
C ALA A 50 -10.23 -5.06 8.90
N ALA A 51 -10.64 -6.24 8.40
CA ALA A 51 -11.37 -7.23 9.18
C ALA A 51 -10.62 -7.65 10.45
N ARG A 52 -9.34 -8.02 10.34
CA ARG A 52 -8.51 -8.39 11.50
C ARG A 52 -8.31 -7.23 12.47
N LEU A 53 -8.14 -6.00 11.95
CA LEU A 53 -7.99 -4.81 12.77
C LEU A 53 -9.28 -4.50 13.54
N VAL A 54 -10.42 -4.57 12.84
CA VAL A 54 -11.76 -4.38 13.41
C VAL A 54 -12.05 -5.44 14.45
N GLU A 55 -11.81 -6.72 14.16
CA GLU A 55 -11.97 -7.83 15.10
C GLU A 55 -11.07 -7.68 16.33
N MET A 56 -9.78 -7.36 16.12
CA MET A 56 -8.85 -7.16 17.22
C MET A 56 -9.29 -6.00 18.12
N ILE A 57 -9.72 -4.88 17.54
CA ILE A 57 -10.13 -3.71 18.30
C ILE A 57 -11.47 -3.97 18.97
N SER A 58 -12.48 -4.47 18.24
CA SER A 58 -13.83 -4.70 18.77
C SER A 58 -13.83 -5.62 19.99
N ASN A 59 -13.00 -6.66 19.99
CA ASN A 59 -12.83 -7.58 21.12
C ASN A 59 -12.19 -6.94 22.36
N ARG A 60 -11.57 -5.77 22.23
CA ARG A 60 -10.89 -5.04 23.31
C ARG A 60 -11.64 -3.78 23.75
N LEU A 61 -12.74 -3.45 23.08
CA LEU A 61 -13.61 -2.34 23.44
C LEU A 61 -14.72 -2.79 24.38
N PRO A 62 -15.38 -1.86 25.09
CA PRO A 62 -16.62 -2.18 25.76
C PRO A 62 -17.63 -2.75 24.75
N PRO A 63 -18.54 -3.65 25.17
CA PRO A 63 -19.36 -4.43 24.23
C PRO A 63 -20.19 -3.60 23.26
N ALA A 64 -20.72 -2.46 23.69
CA ALA A 64 -21.54 -1.58 22.86
C ALA A 64 -20.72 -0.95 21.72
N GLU A 65 -19.53 -0.41 22.02
CA GLU A 65 -18.61 0.17 21.06
C GLU A 65 -18.00 -0.88 20.13
N GLY A 66 -17.68 -2.07 20.65
CA GLY A 66 -17.21 -3.19 19.82
C GLY A 66 -18.26 -3.66 18.82
N ALA A 67 -19.52 -3.78 19.24
CA ALA A 67 -20.64 -4.11 18.36
C ALA A 67 -20.87 -3.03 17.31
N ARG A 68 -20.78 -1.75 17.71
CA ARG A 68 -20.92 -0.61 16.80
C ARG A 68 -19.81 -0.57 15.74
N LEU A 69 -18.55 -0.73 16.14
CA LEU A 69 -17.42 -0.78 15.22
C LEU A 69 -17.61 -1.90 14.19
N THR A 70 -18.06 -3.07 14.65
CA THR A 70 -18.34 -4.23 13.78
C THR A 70 -19.48 -3.93 12.80
N ALA A 71 -20.55 -3.28 13.26
CA ALA A 71 -21.69 -2.91 12.42
C ALA A 71 -21.32 -1.87 11.36
N LEU A 72 -20.57 -0.83 11.72
CA LEU A 72 -20.08 0.18 10.78
C LEU A 72 -19.15 -0.43 9.74
N TYR A 73 -18.25 -1.34 10.15
CA TYR A 73 -17.40 -2.07 9.21
C TYR A 73 -18.23 -2.91 8.24
N ALA A 74 -19.21 -3.68 8.73
CA ALA A 74 -20.09 -4.48 7.88
C ALA A 74 -20.84 -3.61 6.86
N ALA A 75 -21.34 -2.43 7.27
CA ALA A 75 -22.04 -1.50 6.40
C ALA A 75 -21.15 -0.92 5.28
N ARG A 76 -19.83 -0.81 5.51
CA ARG A 76 -18.87 -0.27 4.53
C ARG A 76 -18.22 -1.34 3.64
N GLN A 77 -18.43 -2.64 3.92
CA GLN A 77 -17.87 -3.72 3.10
C GLN A 77 -18.18 -3.60 1.60
N PRO A 78 -19.41 -3.26 1.16
CA PRO A 78 -19.70 -3.10 -0.27
C PRO A 78 -18.88 -1.99 -0.91
N ALA A 79 -18.72 -0.84 -0.24
CA ALA A 79 -17.92 0.27 -0.73
C ALA A 79 -16.43 -0.10 -0.80
N MET A 80 -15.92 -0.79 0.23
CA MET A 80 -14.54 -1.27 0.23
C MET A 80 -14.27 -2.28 -0.89
N ALA A 81 -15.22 -3.17 -1.18
CA ALA A 81 -15.12 -4.11 -2.29
C ALA A 81 -15.13 -3.39 -3.65
N ALA A 82 -15.93 -2.33 -3.80
CA ALA A 82 -15.97 -1.54 -5.02
C ALA A 82 -14.64 -0.82 -5.28
N GLU A 83 -14.02 -0.25 -4.25
CA GLU A 83 -12.70 0.39 -4.37
C GLU A 83 -11.58 -0.63 -4.68
N ASP A 84 -11.66 -1.86 -4.15
CA ASP A 84 -10.70 -2.92 -4.50
C ASP A 84 -10.83 -3.33 -5.97
N MET A 85 -12.05 -3.45 -6.49
CA MET A 85 -12.29 -3.69 -7.92
C MET A 85 -11.77 -2.54 -8.78
N ALA A 86 -12.02 -1.29 -8.39
CA ALA A 86 -11.51 -0.11 -9.11
C ALA A 86 -9.98 -0.10 -9.11
N PHE A 87 -9.34 -0.47 -8.00
CA PHE A 87 -7.89 -0.54 -7.91
C PHE A 87 -7.32 -1.60 -8.87
N ARG A 88 -7.94 -2.79 -8.92
CA ARG A 88 -7.56 -3.85 -9.88
C ARG A 88 -7.65 -3.36 -11.32
N GLN A 89 -8.72 -2.63 -11.67
CA GLN A 89 -8.87 -2.04 -13.00
C GLN A 89 -7.79 -0.99 -13.32
N ALA A 90 -7.46 -0.12 -12.35
CA ALA A 90 -6.38 0.85 -12.52
C ALA A 90 -5.01 0.18 -12.68
N MET A 91 -4.75 -0.92 -11.98
CA MET A 91 -3.53 -1.70 -12.17
C MET A 91 -3.46 -2.38 -13.54
N ILE A 92 -4.59 -2.81 -14.11
CA ILE A 92 -4.65 -3.26 -15.51
C ILE A 92 -4.22 -2.14 -16.45
N ALA A 93 -4.72 -0.91 -16.26
CA ALA A 93 -4.30 0.23 -17.07
C ALA A 93 -2.79 0.51 -16.95
N VAL A 94 -2.21 0.41 -15.75
CA VAL A 94 -0.75 0.52 -15.56
C VAL A 94 0.00 -0.54 -16.38
N MET A 95 -0.43 -1.81 -16.33
CA MET A 95 0.21 -2.88 -17.11
C MET A 95 0.08 -2.65 -18.61
N THR A 96 -1.09 -2.20 -19.08
CA THR A 96 -1.30 -1.84 -20.50
C THR A 96 -0.35 -0.75 -20.96
N GLU A 97 -0.05 0.26 -20.13
CA GLU A 97 0.94 1.29 -20.46
C GLU A 97 2.38 0.74 -20.52
N ILE A 98 2.70 -0.26 -19.69
CA ILE A 98 4.02 -0.92 -19.67
C ILE A 98 4.21 -1.82 -20.90
N GLU A 99 3.15 -2.46 -21.38
CA GLU A 99 3.19 -3.38 -22.52
C GLU A 99 3.34 -2.67 -23.89
N LYS A 100 3.24 -1.34 -23.93
CA LYS A 100 3.41 -0.57 -25.18
C LYS A 100 4.84 -0.68 -25.72
N PRO A 101 5.02 -0.72 -27.07
CA PRO A 101 6.35 -0.76 -27.69
C PRO A 101 7.26 0.41 -27.30
N GLU A 102 6.67 1.58 -27.07
CA GLU A 102 7.34 2.76 -26.52
C GLU A 102 6.59 3.21 -25.27
N VAL A 103 7.31 3.37 -24.16
CA VAL A 103 6.73 3.77 -22.88
C VAL A 103 6.50 5.29 -22.87
N ASP A 104 5.23 5.68 -22.89
CA ASP A 104 4.83 7.04 -22.55
C ASP A 104 4.93 7.25 -21.04
N ARG A 105 5.96 7.98 -20.62
CA ARG A 105 6.22 8.26 -19.19
C ARG A 105 5.10 9.06 -18.54
N ALA A 106 4.47 9.97 -19.28
CA ALA A 106 3.40 10.80 -18.73
C ALA A 106 2.14 9.97 -18.50
N ALA A 107 1.78 9.12 -19.47
CA ALA A 107 0.66 8.20 -19.35
C ALA A 107 0.87 7.16 -18.23
N LEU A 108 2.08 6.60 -18.14
CA LEU A 108 2.41 5.64 -17.08
C LEU A 108 2.35 6.28 -15.68
N HIS A 109 2.88 7.50 -15.52
CA HIS A 109 2.75 8.24 -14.27
C HIS A 109 1.30 8.55 -13.91
N ALA A 110 0.48 8.94 -14.89
CA ALA A 110 -0.94 9.20 -14.68
C ALA A 110 -1.67 7.94 -14.20
N ALA A 111 -1.41 6.79 -14.83
CA ALA A 111 -1.99 5.51 -14.43
C ALA A 111 -1.60 5.10 -12.99
N PHE A 112 -0.32 5.27 -12.62
CA PHE A 112 0.11 5.03 -11.23
C PHE A 112 -0.53 5.98 -10.23
N ASN A 113 -0.67 7.27 -10.57
CA ASN A 113 -1.31 8.25 -9.70
C ASN A 113 -2.79 7.94 -9.48
N GLU A 114 -3.49 7.49 -10.52
CA GLU A 114 -4.88 7.06 -10.41
C GLU A 114 -5.01 5.83 -9.50
N ALA A 115 -4.19 4.80 -9.72
CA ALA A 115 -4.15 3.62 -8.86
C ALA A 115 -3.86 3.99 -7.39
N ARG A 116 -2.93 4.92 -7.16
CA ARG A 116 -2.63 5.45 -5.83
C ARG A 116 -3.82 6.18 -5.21
N SER A 117 -4.51 7.03 -5.98
CA SER A 117 -5.68 7.78 -5.53
C SER A 117 -6.80 6.84 -5.07
N ILE A 118 -7.11 5.82 -5.87
CA ILE A 118 -8.09 4.79 -5.52
C ILE A 118 -7.69 4.07 -4.23
N ARG A 119 -6.41 3.72 -4.11
CA ARG A 119 -5.88 3.03 -2.93
C ARG A 119 -6.04 3.85 -1.65
N SER A 120 -5.92 5.17 -1.74
CA SER A 120 -6.16 6.09 -0.61
C SER A 120 -7.62 6.11 -0.18
N ARG A 121 -8.58 6.11 -1.12
CA ARG A 121 -10.01 6.09 -0.78
C ARG A 121 -10.42 4.87 0.06
N SER A 122 -9.83 3.71 -0.21
CA SER A 122 -10.05 2.53 0.65
C SER A 122 -9.54 2.72 2.09
N ALA A 123 -8.46 3.49 2.28
CA ALA A 123 -7.95 3.82 3.60
C ALA A 123 -8.85 4.85 4.31
N ASP A 124 -9.36 5.82 3.56
CA ASP A 124 -10.29 6.83 4.07
C ASP A 124 -11.57 6.17 4.62
N LEU A 125 -12.13 5.17 3.92
CA LEU A 125 -13.28 4.41 4.42
C LEU A 125 -13.04 3.75 5.79
N VAL A 126 -11.81 3.25 6.04
CA VAL A 126 -11.45 2.67 7.33
C VAL A 126 -11.31 3.75 8.39
N ILE A 127 -10.70 4.89 8.04
CA ILE A 127 -10.58 6.05 8.92
C ILE A 127 -11.97 6.56 9.32
N ASP A 128 -12.90 6.68 8.37
CA ASP A 128 -14.27 7.11 8.62
C ASP A 128 -14.97 6.19 9.64
N ILE A 129 -14.83 4.88 9.51
CA ILE A 129 -15.38 3.91 10.50
C ILE A 129 -14.85 4.20 11.90
N PHE A 130 -13.54 4.45 12.05
CA PHE A 130 -12.96 4.78 13.34
C PHE A 130 -13.44 6.13 13.87
N VAL A 131 -13.50 7.16 13.02
CA VAL A 131 -13.99 8.49 13.39
C VAL A 131 -15.45 8.42 13.84
N GLU A 132 -16.32 7.75 13.09
CA GLU A 132 -17.73 7.55 13.42
C GLU A 132 -17.92 6.71 14.69
N THR A 133 -17.05 5.74 14.94
CA THR A 133 -17.06 4.97 16.20
C THR A 133 -16.67 5.86 17.38
N LEU A 134 -15.64 6.69 17.21
CA LEU A 134 -15.10 7.56 18.25
C LEU A 134 -15.99 8.78 18.56
N ALA A 135 -16.70 9.29 17.56
CA ALA A 135 -17.55 10.48 17.69
C ALA A 135 -18.63 10.31 18.77
N ASP A 136 -19.23 9.12 18.82
CA ASP A 136 -20.32 8.80 19.74
C ASP A 136 -19.87 7.98 20.96
N ALA A 137 -18.59 7.64 21.02
CA ALA A 137 -18.02 6.91 22.15
C ALA A 137 -17.85 7.82 23.38
N SER A 138 -18.07 7.24 24.57
CA SER A 138 -17.76 7.92 25.83
C SER A 138 -16.28 8.30 25.92
N LEU A 139 -15.94 9.26 26.78
CA LEU A 139 -14.53 9.62 27.02
C LEU A 139 -13.71 8.43 27.54
N GLU A 140 -14.33 7.59 28.37
CA GLU A 140 -13.71 6.36 28.89
C GLU A 140 -13.40 5.37 27.76
N ALA A 141 -14.38 5.10 26.89
CA ALA A 141 -14.21 4.21 25.74
C ALA A 141 -13.10 4.72 24.80
N ARG A 142 -13.06 6.03 24.51
CA ARG A 142 -11.99 6.64 23.68
C ARG A 142 -10.60 6.46 24.29
N ARG A 143 -10.45 6.63 25.60
CA ARG A 143 -9.17 6.41 26.30
C ARG A 143 -8.74 4.96 26.24
N GLN A 144 -9.68 4.03 26.39
CA GLN A 144 -9.41 2.60 26.30
C GLN A 144 -9.00 2.18 24.88
N ILE A 145 -9.68 2.70 23.83
CA ILE A 145 -9.29 2.52 22.42
C ILE A 145 -7.82 2.92 22.21
N VAL A 146 -7.44 4.13 22.66
CA VAL A 146 -6.06 4.62 22.52
C VAL A 146 -5.05 3.75 23.28
N ALA A 147 -5.41 3.29 24.48
CA ALA A 147 -4.54 2.41 25.28
C ALA A 147 -4.28 1.08 24.55
N GLU A 148 -5.31 0.49 23.92
CA GLU A 148 -5.19 -0.77 23.20
C GLU A 148 -4.39 -0.64 21.90
N ILE A 149 -4.55 0.46 21.16
CA ILE A 149 -3.74 0.77 19.98
C ILE A 149 -2.25 0.89 20.36
N ARG A 150 -1.94 1.53 21.49
CA ARG A 150 -0.55 1.67 21.96
C ARG A 150 0.09 0.32 22.34
N LYS A 151 -0.69 -0.62 22.89
CA LYS A 151 -0.21 -1.97 23.23
C LYS A 151 0.01 -2.86 22.01
N ALA A 152 -0.67 -2.57 20.90
CA ALA A 152 -0.56 -3.33 19.66
C ALA A 152 0.63 -2.92 18.76
N ARG A 153 1.41 -1.92 19.19
CA ARG A 153 2.56 -1.36 18.48
C ARG A 153 3.87 -1.90 19.06
#